data_AF-A0A373CSS2-F1
#
_entry.id   AF-A0A373CSS2-F1
#
_cell.length_a   1.000
_cell.length_b   1.000
_cell.length_c   1.000
_cell.angle_alpha   90.00
_cell.angle_beta   90.00
_cell.angle_gamma   90.00
#
_symmetry.space_group_name_H-M   'P 1'
#
loop_
_entity.id
_entity.type
_entity.pdbx_description
1 polymer ?
#
loop_
_entity_poly.entity_id
_entity_poly.type
_entity_poly.pdbx_seq_one_letter_code
_entity_poly.pdbx_strand_id
1 'polypeptide(L)'
;MNEYLENQLNKSVVYQQLKDNCERNNQHEVLALVAKVGTFAVERLKTVIKNMPEFTLHDDTHIFNMLTIIGKLIPQENMRKLSTPDLFMLIVSVFLHDIGMAPDEKHILAWKNQLPETEYDEELKEEREKFARFRLTYTHQLADIERLEAEQEFSKAQLLEDYIVTEYIRTTHSIRAREIIAKYWAGEIVYQDTDLTEDLATICFSHNESYTYLLQMETFRVCGQDEYLCIPFVATVLRLADIIDFDPKRTPSVLFSHLAVKNPVSLSEWKKHQSINAWTISPRKLLFSAQCEHPAIEATILAFCDQIDEELRNGTVILSNLSDEGMDIDVEVYKIPLPPQVDRRKIQAKKDIISGKSIYRYHDTKFSLSKKQIIDLLMGTKLYGKPEVALRELLQNSIDACLLRQKLSELWGIEYTPKVNVSLYTKIMLIICE
;
A
#
# COMPACT_ATOMS: atom_id res chain seq x y z
N MET A 1 17.64 -10.58 21.56
CA MET A 1 17.17 -10.87 20.19
C MET A 1 17.04 -12.39 20.08
N ASN A 2 16.01 -12.94 19.43
CA ASN A 2 16.01 -14.37 19.11
C ASN A 2 17.18 -14.66 18.16
N GLU A 3 17.96 -15.71 18.42
CA GLU A 3 19.15 -16.11 17.63
C GLU A 3 18.83 -16.24 16.13
N TYR A 4 17.59 -16.62 15.80
CA TYR A 4 17.12 -16.67 14.42
C TYR A 4 17.05 -15.28 13.76
N LEU A 5 16.46 -14.29 14.43
CA LEU A 5 16.30 -12.92 13.90
C LEU A 5 17.67 -12.27 13.67
N GLU A 6 18.59 -12.46 14.61
CA GLU A 6 19.96 -11.96 14.51
C GLU A 6 20.70 -12.56 13.31
N ASN A 7 20.60 -13.87 13.14
CA ASN A 7 21.21 -14.57 12.00
C ASN A 7 20.65 -14.14 10.65
N GLN A 8 19.37 -13.78 10.56
CA GLN A 8 18.79 -13.25 9.33
C GLN A 8 19.21 -11.81 9.07
N LEU A 9 19.18 -10.93 10.08
CA LEU A 9 19.63 -9.55 9.97
C LEU A 9 21.10 -9.46 9.55
N ASN A 10 21.97 -10.32 10.08
CA ASN A 10 23.39 -10.37 9.72
C ASN A 10 23.65 -10.72 8.25
N LYS A 11 22.66 -11.21 7.49
CA LYS A 11 22.78 -11.42 6.04
C LYS A 11 22.42 -10.18 5.22
N SER A 12 21.75 -9.20 5.83
CA SER A 12 21.34 -7.97 5.17
C SER A 12 22.51 -7.00 5.06
N VAL A 13 22.85 -6.59 3.83
CA VAL A 13 23.87 -5.56 3.58
C VAL A 13 23.51 -4.23 4.25
N VAL A 14 22.22 -3.90 4.33
CA VAL A 14 21.73 -2.68 4.97
C VAL A 14 22.01 -2.73 6.48
N TYR A 15 21.73 -3.87 7.12
CA TYR A 15 21.99 -4.05 8.55
C TYR A 15 23.48 -4.11 8.87
N GLN A 16 24.28 -4.76 8.02
CA GLN A 16 25.74 -4.75 8.13
C GLN A 16 26.29 -3.32 8.07
N GLN A 17 25.81 -2.49 7.14
CA GLN A 17 26.22 -1.09 7.07
C GLN A 17 25.78 -0.28 8.30
N LEU A 18 24.56 -0.51 8.81
CA LEU A 18 24.11 0.12 10.05
C LEU A 18 25.03 -0.26 11.22
N LYS A 19 25.35 -1.54 11.35
CA LYS A 19 26.24 -2.07 12.39
C LYS A 19 27.63 -1.42 12.31
N ASP A 20 28.21 -1.34 11.11
CA ASP A 20 29.49 -0.67 10.88
C ASP A 20 29.45 0.81 11.30
N ASN A 21 28.36 1.54 11.01
CA ASN A 21 28.20 2.94 11.42
C ASN A 21 28.08 3.06 12.95
N CYS A 22 27.23 2.23 13.56
CA CYS A 22 27.05 2.21 15.01
C CYS A 22 28.34 1.86 15.77
N GLU A 23 29.14 0.93 15.27
CA GLU A 23 30.43 0.56 15.86
C GLU A 23 31.47 1.69 15.77
N ARG A 24 31.47 2.46 14.68
CA ARG A 24 32.37 3.62 14.53
C ARG A 24 32.00 4.78 15.44
N ASN A 25 30.71 4.98 15.68
CA ASN A 25 30.17 6.13 16.40
C ASN A 25 29.76 5.81 17.85
N ASN A 26 29.98 4.57 18.34
CA ASN A 26 29.55 4.06 19.65
C ASN A 26 28.03 4.16 19.90
N GLN A 27 27.21 3.98 18.87
CA GLN A 27 25.73 4.10 18.90
C GLN A 27 25.06 2.73 19.00
N HIS A 28 25.45 1.91 20.00
CA HIS A 28 24.98 0.53 20.13
C HIS A 28 23.49 0.41 20.52
N GLU A 29 22.93 1.45 21.14
CA GLU A 29 21.52 1.58 21.48
C GLU A 29 20.60 1.46 20.26
N VAL A 30 21.04 1.95 19.09
CA VAL A 30 20.29 1.85 17.83
C VAL A 30 20.10 0.39 17.42
N LEU A 31 21.14 -0.43 17.54
CA LEU A 31 21.08 -1.87 17.22
C LEU A 31 20.16 -2.62 18.18
N ALA A 32 20.17 -2.24 19.47
CA ALA A 32 19.27 -2.80 20.47
C ALA A 32 17.81 -2.45 20.17
N LEU A 33 17.54 -1.23 19.70
CA LEU A 33 16.21 -0.79 19.32
C LEU A 33 15.70 -1.52 18.06
N VAL A 34 16.54 -1.71 17.04
CA VAL A 34 16.22 -2.56 15.88
C VAL A 34 15.85 -3.97 16.33
N ALA A 35 16.57 -4.54 17.30
CA ALA A 35 16.27 -5.86 17.85
C ALA A 35 14.89 -5.91 18.52
N LYS A 36 14.56 -4.89 19.33
CA LYS A 36 13.30 -4.76 20.06
C LYS A 36 12.13 -4.64 19.07
N VAL A 37 12.24 -3.73 18.10
CA VAL A 37 11.25 -3.51 17.04
C VAL A 37 11.07 -4.77 16.19
N GLY A 38 12.17 -5.37 15.73
CA GLY A 38 12.11 -6.57 14.89
C GLY A 38 11.46 -7.77 15.59
N THR A 39 11.74 -7.96 16.89
CA THR A 39 11.10 -9.03 17.68
C THR A 39 9.59 -8.80 17.79
N PHE A 40 9.19 -7.57 18.16
CA PHE A 40 7.77 -7.20 18.25
C PHE A 40 7.03 -7.39 16.93
N ALA A 41 7.60 -6.92 15.82
CA ALA A 41 6.99 -7.02 14.49
C ALA A 41 6.82 -8.47 14.05
N VAL A 42 7.88 -9.29 14.14
CA VAL A 42 7.85 -10.70 13.71
C VAL A 42 6.88 -11.52 14.55
N GLU A 43 6.76 -11.25 15.86
CA GLU A 43 5.79 -11.95 16.70
C GLU A 43 4.35 -11.57 16.36
N ARG A 44 4.09 -10.28 16.14
CA ARG A 44 2.75 -9.78 15.84
C ARG A 44 2.25 -10.20 14.46
N LEU A 45 3.10 -10.14 13.42
CA LEU A 45 2.74 -10.48 12.05
C LEU A 45 2.39 -11.96 11.85
N LYS A 46 2.81 -12.86 12.75
CA LYS A 46 2.36 -14.28 12.74
C LYS A 46 0.84 -14.42 12.86
N THR A 47 0.17 -13.42 13.42
CA THR A 47 -1.30 -13.42 13.57
C THR A 47 -2.05 -13.11 12.27
N VAL A 48 -1.38 -12.57 11.23
CA VAL A 48 -2.01 -12.26 9.93
C VAL A 48 -2.65 -13.51 9.33
N ILE A 49 -1.92 -14.63 9.27
CA ILE A 49 -2.41 -15.89 8.68
C ILE A 49 -3.61 -16.45 9.44
N LYS A 50 -3.68 -16.25 10.76
CA LYS A 50 -4.83 -16.70 11.57
C LYS A 50 -6.11 -15.98 11.14
N ASN A 51 -6.01 -14.70 10.79
CA ASN A 51 -7.15 -13.83 10.57
C ASN A 51 -7.50 -13.66 9.08
N MET A 52 -6.51 -13.82 8.20
CA MET A 52 -6.63 -13.76 6.74
C MET A 52 -6.01 -15.01 6.10
N PRO A 53 -6.62 -16.20 6.28
CA PRO A 53 -6.00 -17.47 5.89
C PRO A 53 -5.78 -17.61 4.38
N GLU A 54 -6.57 -16.92 3.55
CA GLU A 54 -6.43 -16.97 2.10
C GLU A 54 -5.40 -15.98 1.54
N PHE A 55 -4.80 -15.14 2.37
CA PHE A 55 -3.89 -14.09 1.93
C PHE A 55 -2.45 -14.60 1.78
N THR A 56 -1.63 -13.89 1.00
CA THR A 56 -0.22 -14.24 0.88
C THR A 56 0.50 -14.02 2.22
N LEU A 57 1.63 -14.67 2.41
CA LEU A 57 2.42 -14.52 3.62
C LEU A 57 3.01 -13.11 3.70
N HIS A 58 2.73 -12.44 4.82
CA HIS A 58 3.33 -11.16 5.25
C HIS A 58 4.10 -11.40 6.55
N ASP A 59 4.88 -12.48 6.56
CA ASP A 59 5.66 -12.91 7.71
C ASP A 59 7.11 -12.41 7.62
N ASP A 60 7.98 -12.95 8.47
CA ASP A 60 9.40 -12.62 8.51
C ASP A 60 10.11 -12.84 7.18
N THR A 61 9.62 -13.76 6.33
CA THR A 61 10.18 -13.99 4.99
C THR A 61 10.06 -12.74 4.12
N HIS A 62 8.90 -12.08 4.13
CA HIS A 62 8.65 -10.85 3.38
C HIS A 62 9.58 -9.72 3.86
N ILE A 63 9.67 -9.52 5.17
CA ILE A 63 10.57 -8.53 5.80
C ILE A 63 12.03 -8.72 5.36
N PHE A 64 12.57 -9.94 5.44
CA PHE A 64 13.98 -10.17 5.08
C PHE A 64 14.22 -10.13 3.57
N ASN A 65 13.22 -10.48 2.76
CA ASN A 65 13.29 -10.29 1.31
C ASN A 65 13.35 -8.79 0.97
N MET A 66 12.52 -7.95 1.58
CA MET A 66 12.56 -6.50 1.40
C MET A 66 13.94 -5.94 1.75
N LEU A 67 14.52 -6.29 2.89
CA LEU A 67 15.88 -5.87 3.25
C LEU A 67 16.93 -6.31 2.22
N THR A 68 16.76 -7.51 1.65
CA THR A 68 17.62 -8.01 0.56
C THR A 68 17.43 -7.20 -0.73
N ILE A 69 16.19 -6.79 -1.05
CA ILE A 69 15.86 -5.97 -2.21
C ILE A 69 16.45 -4.57 -2.05
N ILE A 70 16.30 -3.94 -0.88
CA ILE A 70 16.90 -2.64 -0.56
C ILE A 70 18.41 -2.67 -0.78
N GLY A 71 19.09 -3.70 -0.28
CA GLY A 71 20.53 -3.88 -0.48
C GLY A 71 20.95 -4.11 -1.94
N LYS A 72 20.02 -4.48 -2.84
CA LYS A 72 20.26 -4.61 -4.29
C LYS A 72 19.86 -3.36 -5.09
N LEU A 73 18.93 -2.56 -4.57
CA LEU A 73 18.47 -1.31 -5.19
C LEU A 73 19.46 -0.18 -4.96
N ILE A 74 19.97 -0.04 -3.73
CA ILE A 74 20.91 1.01 -3.37
C ILE A 74 22.33 0.58 -3.77
N PRO A 75 23.04 1.31 -4.65
CA PRO A 75 24.44 1.02 -4.96
C PRO A 75 25.32 1.05 -3.69
N GLN A 76 26.33 0.18 -3.63
CA GLN A 76 27.20 0.11 -2.44
C GLN A 76 27.91 1.43 -2.12
N GLU A 77 28.23 2.24 -3.13
CA GLU A 77 28.86 3.56 -2.93
C GLU A 77 27.92 4.56 -2.23
N ASN A 78 26.63 4.55 -2.57
CA ASN A 78 25.60 5.35 -1.91
C ASN A 78 25.32 4.79 -0.51
N MET A 79 25.15 3.47 -0.37
CA MET A 79 24.85 2.80 0.90
C MET A 79 25.87 3.16 2.00
N ARG A 80 27.16 3.20 1.66
CA ARG A 80 28.24 3.54 2.60
C ARG A 80 28.23 4.99 3.08
N LYS A 81 27.54 5.87 2.35
CA LYS A 81 27.42 7.30 2.65
C LYS A 81 26.10 7.65 3.36
N LEU A 82 25.16 6.71 3.45
CA LEU A 82 23.91 6.92 4.21
C LEU A 82 24.22 7.10 5.70
N SER A 83 23.47 7.98 6.34
CA SER A 83 23.61 8.27 7.77
C SER A 83 23.11 7.10 8.63
N THR A 84 23.50 7.07 9.91
CA THR A 84 22.92 6.10 10.85
C THR A 84 21.39 6.23 10.94
N PRO A 85 20.79 7.45 11.05
CA PRO A 85 19.34 7.63 10.97
C PRO A 85 18.69 7.05 9.71
N ASP A 86 19.27 7.25 8.51
CA ASP A 86 18.70 6.71 7.27
C ASP A 86 18.63 5.18 7.30
N LEU A 87 19.74 4.53 7.66
CA LEU A 87 19.85 3.08 7.71
C LEU A 87 18.97 2.49 8.82
N PHE A 88 18.90 3.16 9.96
CA PHE A 88 18.02 2.79 11.06
C PHE A 88 16.56 2.81 10.61
N MET A 89 16.11 3.92 10.02
CA MET A 89 14.73 4.13 9.57
C MET A 89 14.34 3.23 8.39
N LEU A 90 15.27 2.94 7.47
CA LEU A 90 15.07 1.91 6.43
C LEU A 90 14.73 0.55 7.03
N ILE A 91 15.42 0.15 8.10
CA ILE A 91 15.22 -1.17 8.70
C ILE A 91 13.95 -1.21 9.54
N VAL A 92 13.74 -0.23 10.44
CA VAL A 92 12.55 -0.25 11.31
C VAL A 92 11.25 0.00 10.56
N SER A 93 11.27 0.77 9.47
CA SER A 93 10.08 0.96 8.63
C SER A 93 9.68 -0.34 7.91
N VAL A 94 10.65 -1.13 7.41
CA VAL A 94 10.35 -2.46 6.84
C VAL A 94 9.67 -3.35 7.86
N PHE A 95 10.11 -3.35 9.13
CA PHE A 95 9.46 -4.14 10.17
C PHE A 95 8.03 -3.69 10.50
N LEU A 96 7.72 -2.40 10.36
CA LEU A 96 6.49 -1.82 10.89
C LEU A 96 5.48 -1.33 9.84
N HIS A 97 5.83 -1.23 8.57
CA HIS A 97 4.92 -0.70 7.53
C HIS A 97 3.60 -1.48 7.45
N ASP A 98 3.70 -2.81 7.54
CA ASP A 98 2.58 -3.75 7.45
C ASP A 98 2.05 -4.22 8.81
N ILE A 99 2.52 -3.65 9.92
CA ILE A 99 2.11 -4.10 11.27
C ILE A 99 0.59 -3.95 11.50
N GLY A 100 -0.06 -3.06 10.74
CA GLY A 100 -1.50 -2.87 10.71
C GLY A 100 -2.29 -4.00 10.04
N MET A 101 -1.64 -4.95 9.37
CA MET A 101 -2.27 -6.19 8.87
C MET A 101 -2.61 -7.17 9.99
N ALA A 102 -2.04 -6.96 11.19
CA ALA A 102 -2.25 -7.77 12.38
C ALA A 102 -3.05 -7.00 13.47
N PRO A 103 -4.37 -6.77 13.26
CA PRO A 103 -5.22 -6.18 14.29
C PRO A 103 -5.39 -7.12 15.47
N ASP A 104 -5.69 -6.54 16.64
CA ASP A 104 -5.98 -7.33 17.84
C ASP A 104 -7.23 -8.21 17.64
N GLU A 105 -7.22 -9.41 18.21
CA GLU A 105 -8.29 -10.40 18.03
C GLU A 105 -9.66 -9.88 18.47
N LYS A 106 -9.71 -9.02 19.50
CA LYS A 106 -10.95 -8.36 19.96
C LYS A 106 -11.63 -7.57 18.83
N HIS A 107 -10.86 -6.85 18.01
CA HIS A 107 -11.41 -6.06 16.91
C HIS A 107 -12.01 -6.95 15.83
N ILE A 108 -11.32 -8.03 15.47
CA ILE A 108 -11.78 -8.97 14.44
C ILE A 108 -13.07 -9.68 14.88
N LEU A 109 -13.11 -10.15 16.13
CA LEU A 109 -14.32 -10.78 16.68
C LEU A 109 -15.49 -9.80 16.70
N ALA A 110 -15.26 -8.54 17.05
CA ALA A 110 -16.31 -7.51 17.00
C ALA A 110 -16.79 -7.20 15.58
N TRP A 111 -15.89 -7.10 14.59
CA TRP A 111 -16.25 -6.89 13.19
C TRP A 111 -17.06 -8.06 12.62
N LYS A 112 -16.74 -9.29 13.05
CA LYS A 112 -17.50 -10.50 12.66
C LYS A 112 -18.79 -10.72 13.48
N ASN A 113 -19.14 -9.81 14.39
CA ASN A 113 -20.23 -9.96 15.35
C ASN A 113 -20.16 -11.27 16.19
N GLN A 114 -18.93 -11.71 16.50
CA GLN A 114 -18.63 -12.92 17.27
C GLN A 114 -18.29 -12.61 18.74
N LEU A 115 -18.35 -11.34 19.13
CA LEU A 115 -18.11 -10.88 20.49
C LEU A 115 -19.41 -10.30 21.07
N PRO A 116 -19.80 -10.64 22.32
CA PRO A 116 -20.99 -10.07 22.94
C PRO A 116 -20.86 -8.54 23.16
N GLU A 117 -21.93 -7.79 22.95
CA GLU A 117 -21.92 -6.33 23.14
C GLU A 117 -21.57 -5.89 24.58
N THR A 118 -21.77 -6.77 25.56
CA THR A 118 -21.37 -6.53 26.96
C THR A 118 -19.86 -6.42 27.16
N GLU A 119 -19.07 -6.93 26.22
CA GLU A 119 -17.60 -6.88 26.25
C GLU A 119 -17.05 -5.66 25.50
N TYR A 120 -17.92 -4.78 24.97
CA TYR A 120 -17.49 -3.64 24.18
C TYR A 120 -17.11 -2.45 25.07
N ASP A 121 -15.82 -2.13 25.09
CA ASP A 121 -15.32 -0.83 25.54
C ASP A 121 -15.60 0.27 24.49
N GLU A 122 -15.40 1.54 24.84
CA GLU A 122 -15.68 2.67 23.93
C GLU A 122 -14.80 2.64 22.66
N GLU A 123 -13.54 2.18 22.78
CA GLU A 123 -12.62 1.97 21.64
C GLU A 123 -13.23 0.98 20.64
N LEU A 124 -13.73 -0.16 21.13
CA LEU A 124 -14.28 -1.23 20.30
C LEU A 124 -15.61 -0.82 19.64
N LYS A 125 -16.42 0.00 20.32
CA LYS A 125 -17.63 0.58 19.72
C LYS A 125 -17.27 1.48 18.53
N GLU A 126 -16.30 2.38 18.70
CA GLU A 126 -15.85 3.27 17.64
C GLU A 126 -15.30 2.50 16.43
N GLU A 127 -14.44 1.50 16.69
CA GLU A 127 -13.88 0.65 15.63
C GLU A 127 -14.95 -0.16 14.89
N ARG A 128 -15.98 -0.63 15.62
CA ARG A 128 -17.12 -1.31 15.00
C ARG A 128 -17.95 -0.37 14.14
N GLU A 129 -18.14 0.87 14.55
CA GLU A 129 -18.84 1.88 13.73
C GLU A 129 -18.07 2.21 12.45
N LYS A 130 -16.74 2.36 12.53
CA LYS A 130 -15.88 2.55 11.35
C LYS A 130 -16.03 1.37 10.38
N PHE A 131 -15.96 0.14 10.88
CA PHE A 131 -16.17 -1.06 10.07
C PHE A 131 -17.59 -1.12 9.48
N ALA A 132 -18.63 -0.81 10.26
CA ALA A 132 -20.01 -0.83 9.78
C ALA A 132 -20.21 0.14 8.62
N ARG A 133 -19.65 1.36 8.70
CA ARG A 133 -19.66 2.32 7.58
C ARG A 133 -18.93 1.80 6.35
N PHE A 134 -17.77 1.17 6.53
CA PHE A 134 -17.02 0.55 5.43
C PHE A 134 -17.81 -0.60 4.78
N ARG A 135 -18.40 -1.49 5.59
CA ARG A 135 -19.20 -2.64 5.13
C ARG A 135 -20.35 -2.21 4.22
N LEU A 136 -21.01 -1.09 4.51
CA LEU A 136 -22.10 -0.55 3.69
C LEU A 136 -21.69 -0.15 2.27
N THR A 137 -20.40 0.03 1.98
CA THR A 137 -19.91 0.31 0.62
C THR A 137 -19.98 -0.92 -0.31
N TYR A 138 -20.06 -2.14 0.26
CA TYR A 138 -20.08 -3.42 -0.48
C TYR A 138 -21.50 -3.90 -0.82
N THR A 139 -22.31 -3.02 -1.40
CA THR A 139 -23.76 -3.25 -1.62
C THR A 139 -24.09 -4.57 -2.33
N HIS A 140 -23.32 -4.99 -3.34
CA HIS A 140 -23.55 -6.25 -4.05
C HIS A 140 -23.27 -7.47 -3.17
N GLN A 141 -22.15 -7.46 -2.45
CA GLN A 141 -21.77 -8.54 -1.55
C GLN A 141 -22.77 -8.67 -0.40
N LEU A 142 -23.29 -7.54 0.10
CA LEU A 142 -24.34 -7.53 1.12
C LEU A 142 -25.64 -8.19 0.63
N ALA A 143 -26.08 -7.86 -0.59
CA ALA A 143 -27.24 -8.51 -1.19
C ALA A 143 -27.03 -10.02 -1.43
N ASP A 144 -25.81 -10.42 -1.81
CA ASP A 144 -25.46 -11.84 -1.93
C ASP A 144 -25.44 -12.55 -0.57
N ILE A 145 -24.96 -11.90 0.49
CA ILE A 145 -24.97 -12.43 1.86
C ILE A 145 -26.41 -12.68 2.31
N GLU A 146 -27.30 -11.68 2.19
CA GLU A 146 -28.72 -11.82 2.56
C GLU A 146 -29.40 -12.95 1.78
N ARG A 147 -29.12 -13.07 0.47
CA ARG A 147 -29.63 -14.17 -0.35
C ARG A 147 -29.14 -15.53 0.15
N LEU A 148 -27.84 -15.67 0.41
CA LEU A 148 -27.22 -16.92 0.86
C LEU A 148 -27.72 -17.33 2.25
N GLU A 149 -27.93 -16.37 3.15
CA GLU A 149 -28.54 -16.62 4.46
C GLU A 149 -29.99 -17.12 4.33
N ALA A 150 -30.78 -16.50 3.44
CA ALA A 150 -32.14 -16.95 3.15
C ALA A 150 -32.18 -18.37 2.53
N GLU A 151 -31.17 -18.73 1.74
CA GLU A 151 -30.97 -20.05 1.15
C GLU A 151 -30.36 -21.07 2.14
N GLN A 152 -30.09 -20.67 3.40
CA GLN A 152 -29.42 -21.48 4.44
C GLN A 152 -27.98 -21.91 4.09
N GLU A 153 -27.34 -21.21 3.15
CA GLU A 153 -25.96 -21.40 2.72
C GLU A 153 -24.99 -20.58 3.58
N PHE A 154 -25.10 -20.71 4.90
CA PHE A 154 -24.39 -19.89 5.90
C PHE A 154 -22.87 -19.89 5.72
N SER A 155 -22.27 -21.01 5.30
CA SER A 155 -20.82 -21.08 5.06
C SER A 155 -20.37 -20.19 3.91
N LYS A 156 -21.18 -20.03 2.86
CA LYS A 156 -20.87 -19.15 1.73
C LYS A 156 -21.09 -17.68 2.09
N ALA A 157 -22.13 -17.39 2.87
CA ALA A 157 -22.36 -16.06 3.43
C ALA A 157 -21.17 -15.61 4.31
N GLN A 158 -20.69 -16.49 5.20
CA GLN A 158 -19.54 -16.20 6.06
C GLN A 158 -18.25 -15.93 5.26
N LEU A 159 -18.02 -16.62 4.14
CA LEU A 159 -16.85 -16.35 3.27
C LEU A 159 -16.89 -14.94 2.67
N LEU A 160 -18.09 -14.42 2.34
CA LEU A 160 -18.24 -13.05 1.86
C LEU A 160 -18.04 -12.03 2.98
N GLU A 161 -18.51 -12.30 4.20
CA GLU A 161 -18.22 -11.46 5.37
C GLU A 161 -16.73 -11.43 5.69
N ASP A 162 -16.07 -12.59 5.70
CA ASP A 162 -14.63 -12.71 5.93
C ASP A 162 -13.83 -11.95 4.87
N TYR A 163 -14.31 -11.94 3.62
CA TYR A 163 -13.74 -11.12 2.56
C TYR A 163 -13.86 -9.61 2.85
N ILE A 164 -15.03 -9.13 3.28
CA ILE A 164 -15.22 -7.70 3.62
C ILE A 164 -14.32 -7.30 4.80
N VAL A 165 -14.19 -8.15 5.82
CA VAL A 165 -13.28 -7.92 6.95
C VAL A 165 -11.83 -7.86 6.48
N THR A 166 -11.41 -8.78 5.60
CA THR A 166 -10.06 -8.78 5.02
C THR A 166 -9.78 -7.49 4.26
N GLU A 167 -10.72 -7.05 3.42
CA GLU A 167 -10.61 -5.80 2.67
C GLU A 167 -10.59 -4.57 3.58
N TYR A 168 -11.33 -4.59 4.69
CA TYR A 168 -11.27 -3.51 5.68
C TYR A 168 -9.88 -3.42 6.29
N ILE A 169 -9.32 -4.54 6.74
CA ILE A 169 -7.98 -4.56 7.33
C ILE A 169 -6.96 -4.08 6.30
N ARG A 170 -7.02 -4.59 5.07
CA ARG A 170 -6.14 -4.21 3.96
C ARG A 170 -6.27 -2.76 3.53
N THR A 171 -7.46 -2.17 3.57
CA THR A 171 -7.61 -0.76 3.16
C THR A 171 -7.11 0.20 4.25
N THR A 172 -7.15 -0.23 5.51
CA THR A 172 -6.86 0.60 6.68
C THR A 172 -5.54 0.27 7.37
N HIS A 173 -4.77 -0.71 6.88
CA HIS A 173 -3.55 -1.18 7.56
C HIS A 173 -2.49 -0.07 7.71
N SER A 174 -2.30 0.82 6.74
CA SER A 174 -1.33 1.92 6.85
C SER A 174 -1.73 2.92 7.95
N ILE A 175 -3.02 3.21 8.10
CA ILE A 175 -3.57 4.03 9.20
C ILE A 175 -3.35 3.29 10.54
N ARG A 176 -3.71 2.02 10.59
CA ARG A 176 -3.54 1.20 11.79
C ARG A 176 -2.08 1.01 12.19
N ALA A 177 -1.17 0.94 11.22
CA ALA A 177 0.26 0.88 11.47
C ALA A 177 0.72 2.14 12.23
N ARG A 178 0.27 3.33 11.80
CA ARG A 178 0.50 4.59 12.51
C ARG A 178 -0.09 4.57 13.94
N GLU A 179 -1.31 4.05 14.12
CA GLU A 179 -1.93 3.92 15.45
C GLU A 179 -1.15 2.95 16.38
N ILE A 180 -0.70 1.81 15.85
CA ILE A 180 0.12 0.84 16.58
C ILE A 180 1.47 1.46 16.95
N ILE A 181 2.11 2.19 16.03
CA ILE A 181 3.35 2.90 16.31
C ILE A 181 3.14 3.93 17.42
N ALA A 182 2.09 4.74 17.34
CA ALA A 182 1.75 5.70 18.40
C ALA A 182 1.46 5.03 19.76
N LYS A 183 0.78 3.87 19.75
CA LYS A 183 0.40 3.16 20.99
C LYS A 183 1.58 2.49 21.68
N TYR A 184 2.48 1.86 20.94
CA TYR A 184 3.54 1.01 21.49
C TYR A 184 4.93 1.64 21.46
N TRP A 185 5.13 2.68 20.63
CA TRP A 185 6.46 3.21 20.33
C TRP A 185 6.57 4.74 20.47
N ALA A 186 5.51 5.44 20.89
CA ALA A 186 5.58 6.88 21.17
C ALA A 186 6.73 7.21 22.14
N GLY A 187 7.66 8.05 21.70
CA GLY A 187 8.83 8.43 22.49
C GLY A 187 9.92 7.35 22.61
N GLU A 188 9.77 6.21 21.93
CA GLU A 188 10.71 5.07 22.04
C GLU A 188 11.62 4.93 20.81
N ILE A 189 11.23 5.47 19.66
CA ILE A 189 12.07 5.47 18.44
C ILE A 189 13.02 6.67 18.48
N VAL A 190 13.96 6.62 19.42
CA VAL A 190 14.88 7.73 19.68
C VAL A 190 16.25 7.45 19.09
N TYR A 191 16.79 8.45 18.38
CA TYR A 191 18.18 8.49 17.96
C TYR A 191 18.87 9.68 18.65
N GLN A 192 19.88 9.40 19.48
CA GLN A 192 20.50 10.39 20.37
C GLN A 192 19.43 11.09 21.23
N ASP A 193 19.19 12.38 21.03
CA ASP A 193 18.17 13.18 21.73
C ASP A 193 16.94 13.47 20.86
N THR A 194 16.86 12.89 19.66
CA THR A 194 15.79 13.14 18.68
C THR A 194 14.81 11.97 18.63
N ASP A 195 13.54 12.23 18.94
CA ASP A 195 12.45 11.28 18.72
C ASP A 195 12.05 11.28 17.23
N LEU A 196 12.19 10.12 16.59
CA LEU A 196 11.88 9.85 15.19
C LEU A 196 10.59 9.02 15.03
N THR A 197 9.81 8.85 16.10
CA THR A 197 8.59 8.03 16.08
C THR A 197 7.55 8.59 15.10
N GLU A 198 7.39 9.92 15.04
CA GLU A 198 6.49 10.58 14.10
C GLU A 198 6.94 10.37 12.65
N ASP A 199 8.25 10.53 12.39
CA ASP A 199 8.84 10.29 11.07
C ASP A 199 8.62 8.85 10.62
N LEU A 200 8.83 7.89 11.52
CA LEU A 200 8.60 6.46 11.25
C LEU A 200 7.15 6.18 10.91
N ALA A 201 6.22 6.73 11.71
CA ALA A 201 4.79 6.57 11.48
C ALA A 201 4.36 7.19 10.15
N THR A 202 4.98 8.29 9.74
CA THR A 202 4.70 8.97 8.47
C THR A 202 5.27 8.21 7.28
N ILE A 203 6.51 7.71 7.38
CA ILE A 203 7.12 6.81 6.39
C ILE A 203 6.25 5.57 6.20
N CYS A 204 5.91 4.86 7.29
CA CYS A 204 5.06 3.69 7.24
C CYS A 204 3.66 4.01 6.71
N PHE A 205 3.07 5.15 7.01
CA PHE A 205 1.77 5.50 6.45
C PHE A 205 1.82 5.76 4.94
N SER A 206 2.89 6.41 4.47
CA SER A 206 3.05 6.89 3.09
C SER A 206 3.09 5.79 2.01
N HIS A 207 3.29 4.52 2.39
CA HIS A 207 3.40 3.44 1.41
C HIS A 207 2.06 3.12 0.71
N ASN A 208 0.93 3.51 1.32
CA ASN A 208 -0.40 3.38 0.72
C ASN A 208 -0.92 4.73 0.14
N GLU A 209 -0.09 5.77 0.16
CA GLU A 209 -0.44 7.11 -0.35
C GLU A 209 0.06 7.33 -1.79
N SER A 210 -0.44 8.38 -2.44
CA SER A 210 0.09 8.82 -3.73
C SER A 210 1.56 9.26 -3.61
N TYR A 211 2.35 9.09 -4.67
CA TYR A 211 3.74 9.59 -4.71
C TYR A 211 3.84 11.11 -4.45
N THR A 212 2.78 11.86 -4.75
CA THR A 212 2.70 13.30 -4.46
C THR A 212 2.73 13.60 -2.97
N TYR A 213 2.29 12.66 -2.12
CA TYR A 213 2.42 12.78 -0.67
C TYR A 213 3.90 12.86 -0.26
N LEU A 214 4.76 12.01 -0.86
CA LEU A 214 6.20 12.01 -0.59
C LEU A 214 6.89 13.31 -1.02
N LEU A 215 6.41 13.92 -2.10
CA LEU A 215 6.91 15.23 -2.57
C LEU A 215 6.55 16.41 -1.63
N GLN A 216 5.61 16.19 -0.70
CA GLN A 216 5.14 17.21 0.25
C GLN A 216 5.71 17.00 1.66
N MET A 217 6.45 15.91 1.89
CA MET A 217 7.08 15.62 3.18
C MET A 217 8.27 16.56 3.43
N GLU A 218 8.61 16.76 4.71
CA GLU A 218 9.91 17.31 5.10
C GLU A 218 11.01 16.47 4.45
N THR A 219 11.98 17.11 3.76
CA THR A 219 13.01 16.36 3.04
C THR A 219 14.02 15.75 4.01
N PHE A 220 14.50 16.57 4.96
CA PHE A 220 15.57 16.22 5.87
C PHE A 220 15.22 16.58 7.31
N ARG A 221 15.28 15.58 8.19
CA ARG A 221 15.16 15.75 9.63
C ARG A 221 16.54 15.78 10.27
N VAL A 222 16.83 16.81 11.05
CA VAL A 222 18.10 16.91 11.82
C VAL A 222 18.03 15.98 13.03
N CYS A 223 18.96 15.03 13.12
CA CYS A 223 18.96 13.97 14.14
C CYS A 223 20.13 14.09 15.13
N GLY A 224 21.17 14.85 14.77
CA GLY A 224 22.39 15.04 15.54
C GLY A 224 23.29 16.09 14.89
N GLN A 225 24.54 16.20 15.33
CA GLN A 225 25.51 17.10 14.71
C GLN A 225 25.92 16.55 13.33
N ASP A 226 25.55 17.26 12.27
CA ASP A 226 25.80 16.89 10.86
C ASP A 226 25.22 15.50 10.48
N GLU A 227 24.19 15.05 11.20
CA GLU A 227 23.48 13.78 10.96
C GLU A 227 22.01 14.05 10.63
N TYR A 228 21.59 13.56 9.47
CA TYR A 228 20.28 13.84 8.90
C TYR A 228 19.57 12.55 8.50
N LEU A 229 18.25 12.55 8.61
CA LEU A 229 17.37 11.54 8.05
C LEU A 229 16.70 12.10 6.80
N CYS A 230 16.89 11.45 5.64
CA CYS A 230 16.16 11.79 4.42
C CYS A 230 14.82 11.04 4.35
N ILE A 231 13.75 11.68 4.80
CA ILE A 231 12.44 11.03 4.95
C ILE A 231 11.88 10.52 3.61
N PRO A 232 11.85 11.31 2.51
CA PRO A 232 11.28 10.85 1.25
C PRO A 232 12.13 9.75 0.59
N PHE A 233 13.44 9.72 0.85
CA PHE A 233 14.31 8.64 0.38
C PHE A 233 13.94 7.31 1.04
N VAL A 234 13.83 7.29 2.38
CA VAL A 234 13.44 6.08 3.13
C VAL A 234 12.06 5.59 2.69
N ALA A 235 11.08 6.49 2.57
CA ALA A 235 9.74 6.16 2.11
C ALA A 235 9.71 5.61 0.68
N THR A 236 10.49 6.19 -0.24
CA THR A 236 10.59 5.72 -1.63
C THR A 236 11.19 4.32 -1.69
N VAL A 237 12.28 4.08 -0.96
CA VAL A 237 12.96 2.79 -0.93
C VAL A 237 12.07 1.71 -0.30
N LEU A 238 11.33 2.03 0.77
CA LEU A 238 10.34 1.14 1.38
C LEU A 238 9.29 0.69 0.37
N ARG A 239 8.63 1.65 -0.31
CA ARG A 239 7.60 1.38 -1.33
C ARG A 239 8.12 0.52 -2.46
N LEU A 240 9.31 0.84 -2.98
CA LEU A 240 9.94 0.07 -4.04
C LEU A 240 10.25 -1.35 -3.58
N ALA A 241 10.80 -1.52 -2.38
CA ALA A 241 11.12 -2.84 -1.85
C ALA A 241 9.88 -3.72 -1.66
N ASP A 242 8.77 -3.14 -1.18
CA ASP A 242 7.51 -3.83 -0.94
C ASP A 242 6.89 -4.35 -2.26
N ILE A 243 6.69 -3.44 -3.23
CA ILE A 243 6.07 -3.82 -4.51
C ILE A 243 6.98 -4.73 -5.36
N ILE A 244 8.31 -4.62 -5.22
CA ILE A 244 9.28 -5.46 -5.94
C ILE A 244 9.42 -6.85 -5.31
N ASP A 245 8.97 -7.08 -4.07
CA ASP A 245 9.01 -8.41 -3.41
C ASP A 245 8.05 -9.42 -4.04
N PHE A 246 8.18 -9.64 -5.33
CA PHE A 246 7.35 -10.51 -6.11
C PHE A 246 7.91 -11.94 -6.09
N ASP A 247 7.95 -12.53 -4.89
CA ASP A 247 8.62 -13.80 -4.62
C ASP A 247 7.61 -14.94 -4.37
N PRO A 248 7.81 -16.14 -4.96
CA PRO A 248 6.95 -17.31 -4.73
C PRO A 248 6.89 -17.76 -3.27
N LYS A 249 7.90 -17.41 -2.44
CA LYS A 249 7.90 -17.70 -1.00
C LYS A 249 6.79 -16.99 -0.25
N ARG A 250 6.21 -15.91 -0.79
CA ARG A 250 4.96 -15.31 -0.24
C ARG A 250 3.76 -16.26 -0.38
N THR A 251 3.87 -17.32 -1.20
CA THR A 251 2.77 -18.20 -1.58
C THR A 251 3.20 -19.68 -1.64
N PRO A 252 3.71 -20.26 -0.54
CA PRO A 252 4.32 -21.59 -0.58
C PRO A 252 3.27 -22.66 -0.92
N SER A 253 3.62 -23.57 -1.83
CA SER A 253 2.71 -24.59 -2.37
C SER A 253 2.11 -25.49 -1.30
N VAL A 254 2.88 -25.78 -0.25
CA VAL A 254 2.41 -26.56 0.92
C VAL A 254 1.24 -25.84 1.59
N LEU A 255 1.38 -24.56 1.94
CA LEU A 255 0.28 -23.80 2.54
C LEU A 255 -0.90 -23.68 1.57
N PHE A 256 -0.66 -23.43 0.28
CA PHE A 256 -1.74 -23.37 -0.71
C PHE A 256 -2.61 -24.65 -0.71
N SER A 257 -1.98 -25.82 -0.61
CA SER A 257 -2.69 -27.11 -0.56
C SER A 257 -3.47 -27.35 0.73
N HIS A 258 -3.07 -26.72 1.85
CA HIS A 258 -3.69 -26.88 3.16
C HIS A 258 -4.70 -25.77 3.51
N LEU A 259 -4.55 -24.57 2.95
CA LEU A 259 -5.43 -23.41 3.19
C LEU A 259 -6.74 -23.50 2.41
N ALA A 260 -6.83 -24.38 1.41
CA ALA A 260 -8.01 -24.58 0.56
C ALA A 260 -8.59 -23.26 0.02
N VAL A 261 -7.72 -22.35 -0.45
CA VAL A 261 -8.06 -21.00 -0.95
C VAL A 261 -9.22 -21.05 -1.93
N LYS A 262 -10.33 -20.34 -1.63
CA LYS A 262 -11.56 -20.36 -2.44
C LYS A 262 -11.82 -19.05 -3.17
N ASN A 263 -11.37 -17.93 -2.61
CA ASN A 263 -11.60 -16.62 -3.18
C ASN A 263 -10.87 -16.49 -4.54
N PRO A 264 -11.56 -16.10 -5.62
CA PRO A 264 -10.96 -15.98 -6.95
C PRO A 264 -9.80 -14.97 -7.03
N VAL A 265 -9.87 -13.87 -6.27
CA VAL A 265 -8.82 -12.84 -6.20
C VAL A 265 -7.59 -13.41 -5.51
N SER A 266 -7.77 -14.04 -4.35
CA SER A 266 -6.69 -14.72 -3.64
C SER A 266 -6.06 -15.81 -4.52
N LEU A 267 -6.87 -16.65 -5.18
CA LEU A 267 -6.36 -17.67 -6.11
C LEU A 267 -5.51 -17.06 -7.24
N SER A 268 -5.92 -15.92 -7.79
CA SER A 268 -5.15 -15.20 -8.81
C SER A 268 -3.81 -14.70 -8.24
N GLU A 269 -3.82 -14.07 -7.08
CA GLU A 269 -2.63 -13.57 -6.40
C GLU A 269 -1.64 -14.69 -6.03
N TRP A 270 -2.14 -15.82 -5.54
CA TRP A 270 -1.32 -17.00 -5.24
C TRP A 270 -0.67 -17.58 -6.50
N LYS A 271 -1.45 -17.80 -7.56
CA LYS A 271 -0.94 -18.33 -8.83
C LYS A 271 0.07 -17.39 -9.49
N LYS A 272 -0.15 -16.07 -9.37
CA LYS A 272 0.76 -15.03 -9.87
C LYS A 272 2.16 -15.18 -9.28
N HIS A 273 2.28 -15.24 -7.95
CA HIS A 273 3.56 -15.39 -7.26
C HIS A 273 4.21 -16.76 -7.48
N GLN A 274 3.43 -17.85 -7.45
CA GLN A 274 3.95 -19.21 -7.69
C GLN A 274 4.51 -19.41 -9.10
N SER A 275 4.09 -18.58 -10.06
CA SER A 275 4.57 -18.66 -11.45
C SER A 275 5.96 -18.04 -11.65
N ILE A 276 6.48 -17.32 -10.65
CA ILE A 276 7.82 -16.73 -10.71
C ILE A 276 8.87 -17.80 -10.41
N ASN A 277 9.80 -17.98 -11.34
CA ASN A 277 10.87 -18.96 -11.22
C ASN A 277 12.17 -18.34 -10.72
N ALA A 278 12.47 -17.12 -11.16
CA ALA A 278 13.70 -16.42 -10.83
C ALA A 278 13.54 -14.92 -11.08
N TRP A 279 14.36 -14.14 -10.39
CA TRP A 279 14.42 -12.69 -10.55
C TRP A 279 15.86 -12.18 -10.51
N THR A 280 16.10 -11.03 -11.10
CA THR A 280 17.38 -10.31 -11.02
C THR A 280 17.10 -8.85 -10.72
N ILE A 281 17.62 -8.37 -9.59
CA ILE A 281 17.47 -7.00 -9.13
C ILE A 281 18.87 -6.40 -9.03
N SER A 282 19.02 -5.23 -9.63
CA SER A 282 20.20 -4.37 -9.56
C SER A 282 19.77 -2.93 -9.85
N PRO A 283 20.60 -1.92 -9.55
CA PRO A 283 20.22 -0.52 -9.74
C PRO A 283 19.89 -0.15 -11.20
N ARG A 284 20.34 -0.96 -12.17
CA ARG A 284 20.11 -0.72 -13.61
C ARG A 284 19.17 -1.73 -14.28
N LYS A 285 18.81 -2.81 -13.58
CA LYS A 285 18.05 -3.90 -14.19
C LYS A 285 17.19 -4.60 -13.16
N LEU A 286 15.89 -4.64 -13.46
CA LEU A 286 14.88 -5.44 -12.78
C LEU A 286 14.32 -6.43 -13.79
N LEU A 287 14.46 -7.73 -13.54
CA LEU A 287 13.98 -8.79 -14.44
C LEU A 287 13.23 -9.84 -13.63
N PHE A 288 12.04 -10.20 -14.10
CA PHE A 288 11.30 -11.37 -13.63
C PHE A 288 11.24 -12.44 -14.71
N SER A 289 11.44 -13.69 -14.30
CA SER A 289 11.31 -14.87 -15.15
C SER A 289 10.13 -15.70 -14.67
N ALA A 290 9.16 -15.92 -15.56
CA ALA A 290 7.96 -16.69 -15.27
C ALA A 290 7.61 -17.61 -16.45
N GLN A 291 7.24 -18.84 -16.13
CA GLN A 291 6.66 -19.80 -17.08
C GLN A 291 5.19 -20.00 -16.77
N CYS A 292 4.33 -19.37 -17.57
CA CYS A 292 2.91 -19.29 -17.29
C CYS A 292 2.15 -20.47 -17.89
N GLU A 293 1.25 -21.08 -17.10
CA GLU A 293 0.41 -22.19 -17.56
C GLU A 293 -0.89 -21.73 -18.24
N HIS A 294 -1.29 -20.47 -18.03
CA HIS A 294 -2.52 -19.92 -18.56
C HIS A 294 -2.35 -18.45 -18.98
N PRO A 295 -2.97 -17.98 -20.09
CA PRO A 295 -2.87 -16.60 -20.56
C PRO A 295 -3.28 -15.56 -19.52
N ALA A 296 -4.28 -15.86 -18.69
CA ALA A 296 -4.73 -14.96 -17.63
C ALA A 296 -3.61 -14.70 -16.59
N ILE A 297 -2.81 -15.70 -16.24
CA ILE A 297 -1.69 -15.55 -15.30
C ILE A 297 -0.63 -14.64 -15.92
N GLU A 298 -0.28 -14.86 -17.20
CA GLU A 298 0.65 -13.99 -17.92
C GLU A 298 0.15 -12.55 -17.96
N ALA A 299 -1.14 -12.33 -18.27
CA ALA A 299 -1.74 -10.99 -18.25
C ALA A 299 -1.66 -10.33 -16.86
N THR A 300 -1.96 -11.08 -15.79
CA THR A 300 -1.89 -10.59 -14.41
C THR A 300 -0.46 -10.23 -14.01
N ILE A 301 0.53 -11.04 -14.39
CA ILE A 301 1.95 -10.74 -14.13
C ILE A 301 2.38 -9.47 -14.90
N LEU A 302 1.99 -9.34 -16.17
CA LEU A 302 2.32 -8.17 -16.98
C LEU A 302 1.69 -6.88 -16.42
N ALA A 303 0.43 -6.94 -15.99
CA ALA A 303 -0.24 -5.83 -15.33
C ALA A 303 0.43 -5.45 -14.00
N PHE A 304 0.91 -6.44 -13.24
CA PHE A 304 1.68 -6.18 -12.02
C PHE A 304 3.04 -5.52 -12.34
N CYS A 305 3.71 -5.93 -13.43
CA CYS A 305 4.91 -5.23 -13.90
C CYS A 305 4.64 -3.78 -14.30
N ASP A 306 3.47 -3.46 -14.84
CA ASP A 306 3.08 -2.07 -15.14
C ASP A 306 2.98 -1.21 -13.85
N GLN A 307 2.49 -1.79 -12.75
CA GLN A 307 2.44 -1.12 -11.44
C GLN A 307 3.85 -0.87 -10.88
N ILE A 308 4.74 -1.86 -10.98
CA ILE A 308 6.15 -1.69 -10.59
C ILE A 308 6.80 -0.58 -11.44
N ASP A 309 6.54 -0.53 -12.74
CA ASP A 309 7.08 0.52 -13.61
C ASP A 309 6.58 1.92 -13.23
N GLU A 310 5.33 2.04 -12.77
CA GLU A 310 4.78 3.28 -12.26
C GLU A 310 5.50 3.71 -10.97
N GLU A 311 5.66 2.82 -10.00
CA GLU A 311 6.41 3.13 -8.77
C GLU A 311 7.88 3.45 -9.05
N LEU A 312 8.54 2.78 -10.00
CA LEU A 312 9.92 3.11 -10.42
C LEU A 312 10.02 4.51 -11.02
N ARG A 313 9.07 4.91 -11.87
CA ARG A 313 9.02 6.27 -12.43
C ARG A 313 8.75 7.29 -11.33
N ASN A 314 7.78 7.04 -10.47
CA ASN A 314 7.43 7.92 -9.36
C ASN A 314 8.60 8.09 -8.39
N GLY A 315 9.26 7.00 -8.02
CA GLY A 315 10.47 7.01 -7.20
C GLY A 315 11.60 7.80 -7.86
N THR A 316 11.81 7.65 -9.17
CA THR A 316 12.79 8.45 -9.91
C THR A 316 12.49 9.95 -9.82
N VAL A 317 11.21 10.33 -9.95
CA VAL A 317 10.77 11.73 -9.81
C VAL A 317 11.02 12.24 -8.39
N ILE A 318 10.66 11.47 -7.36
CA ILE A 318 10.87 11.86 -5.95
C ILE A 318 12.37 12.08 -5.68
N LEU A 319 13.21 11.09 -5.99
CA LEU A 319 14.65 11.16 -5.73
C LEU A 319 15.33 12.28 -6.51
N SER A 320 14.89 12.57 -7.75
CA SER A 320 15.45 13.64 -8.56
C SER A 320 15.08 15.04 -8.06
N ASN A 321 13.95 15.18 -7.36
CA ASN A 321 13.47 16.45 -6.80
C ASN A 321 13.96 16.72 -5.37
N LEU A 322 14.74 15.81 -4.78
CA LEU A 322 15.37 16.06 -3.48
C LEU A 322 16.26 17.31 -3.57
N SER A 323 16.12 18.18 -2.58
CA SER A 323 16.92 19.39 -2.40
C SER A 323 17.50 19.43 -1.00
N ASP A 324 18.65 20.07 -0.83
CA ASP A 324 19.35 20.19 0.45
C ASP A 324 18.66 21.18 1.41
N GLU A 325 17.63 21.90 0.95
CA GLU A 325 16.92 22.94 1.71
C GLU A 325 17.86 23.99 2.31
N GLY A 326 19.03 24.20 1.71
CA GLY A 326 20.07 25.11 2.21
C GLY A 326 20.87 24.61 3.42
N MET A 327 20.79 23.30 3.73
CA MET A 327 21.53 22.66 4.83
C MET A 327 22.92 22.12 4.45
N ASP A 328 23.40 22.36 3.21
CA ASP A 328 24.72 21.91 2.71
C ASP A 328 24.91 20.38 2.77
N ILE A 329 23.81 19.64 2.53
CA ILE A 329 23.79 18.17 2.53
C ILE A 329 24.20 17.65 1.14
N ASP A 330 25.04 16.62 1.07
CA ASP A 330 25.36 15.92 -0.20
C ASP A 330 24.15 15.11 -0.70
N VAL A 331 23.21 15.77 -1.39
CA VAL A 331 21.96 15.15 -1.88
C VAL A 331 22.22 14.06 -2.92
N GLU A 332 23.37 14.08 -3.59
CA GLU A 332 23.72 13.06 -4.60
C GLU A 332 23.82 11.65 -3.98
N VAL A 333 24.02 11.55 -2.67
CA VAL A 333 23.96 10.28 -1.92
C VAL A 333 22.60 9.59 -2.08
N TYR A 334 21.52 10.36 -2.13
CA TYR A 334 20.14 9.84 -2.20
C TYR A 334 19.64 9.66 -3.64
N LYS A 335 20.33 10.22 -4.64
CA LYS A 335 19.98 10.09 -6.07
C LYS A 335 20.48 8.77 -6.65
N ILE A 336 19.90 7.67 -6.17
CA ILE A 336 20.23 6.33 -6.68
C ILE A 336 19.62 6.10 -8.07
N PRO A 337 20.32 5.39 -8.97
CA PRO A 337 19.76 5.01 -10.25
C PRO A 337 18.70 3.92 -10.05
N LEU A 338 17.54 4.12 -10.68
CA LEU A 338 16.46 3.14 -10.74
C LEU A 338 16.28 2.65 -12.18
N PRO A 339 15.93 1.36 -12.39
CA PRO A 339 15.62 0.86 -13.72
C PRO A 339 14.37 1.57 -14.27
N PRO A 340 14.34 1.90 -15.58
CA PRO A 340 13.20 2.64 -16.16
C PRO A 340 11.92 1.79 -16.26
N GLN A 341 12.07 0.46 -16.36
CA GLN A 341 10.99 -0.51 -16.41
C GLN A 341 11.52 -1.92 -16.10
N VAL A 342 10.61 -2.82 -15.75
CA VAL A 342 10.82 -4.26 -15.63
C VAL A 342 11.14 -4.86 -16.99
N ASP A 343 12.18 -5.69 -17.04
CA ASP A 343 12.52 -6.53 -18.18
C ASP A 343 11.60 -7.76 -18.24
N ARG A 344 10.62 -7.69 -19.15
CA ARG A 344 9.56 -8.69 -19.32
C ARG A 344 9.92 -9.82 -20.30
N ARG A 345 11.13 -9.83 -20.87
CA ARG A 345 11.52 -10.79 -21.94
C ARG A 345 11.52 -12.25 -21.50
N LYS A 346 11.50 -12.52 -20.20
CA LYS A 346 11.50 -13.87 -19.61
C LYS A 346 10.14 -14.26 -19.01
N ILE A 347 9.10 -13.48 -19.25
CA ILE A 347 7.72 -13.80 -18.91
C ILE A 347 7.10 -14.38 -20.18
N GLN A 348 6.79 -15.66 -20.17
CA GLN A 348 6.29 -16.36 -21.36
C GLN A 348 5.45 -17.58 -20.99
N ALA A 349 4.59 -18.00 -21.92
CA ALA A 349 3.90 -19.27 -21.87
C ALA A 349 4.87 -20.45 -21.69
N LYS A 350 4.48 -21.41 -20.83
CA LYS A 350 5.18 -22.68 -20.66
C LYS A 350 5.29 -23.41 -22.01
N LYS A 351 6.39 -24.12 -22.20
CA LYS A 351 6.60 -24.92 -23.42
C LYS A 351 6.27 -26.38 -23.14
N ASP A 352 5.54 -27.01 -24.05
CA ASP A 352 5.34 -28.44 -24.04
C ASP A 352 6.68 -29.15 -24.30
N ILE A 353 6.99 -30.15 -23.48
CA ILE A 353 8.31 -30.82 -23.47
C ILE A 353 8.52 -31.60 -24.76
N ILE A 354 7.45 -32.21 -25.29
CA ILE A 354 7.51 -33.10 -26.45
C ILE A 354 7.62 -32.30 -27.74
N SER A 355 6.78 -31.27 -27.90
CA SER A 355 6.72 -30.47 -29.13
C SER A 355 7.65 -29.25 -29.12
N GLY A 356 8.15 -28.82 -27.95
CA GLY A 356 8.95 -27.61 -27.79
C GLY A 356 8.19 -26.30 -28.03
N LYS A 357 6.88 -26.37 -28.32
CA LYS A 357 6.03 -25.22 -28.62
C LYS A 357 5.38 -24.67 -27.35
N SER A 358 5.10 -23.37 -27.34
CA SER A 358 4.31 -22.75 -26.27
C SER A 358 2.91 -23.35 -26.23
N ILE A 359 2.42 -23.65 -25.03
CA ILE A 359 1.10 -24.27 -24.82
C ILE A 359 -0.07 -23.36 -25.24
N TYR A 360 0.18 -22.04 -25.31
CA TYR A 360 -0.72 -21.06 -25.88
C TYR A 360 0.07 -19.93 -26.54
N ARG A 361 -0.62 -19.10 -27.34
CA ARG A 361 -0.07 -17.86 -27.88
C ARG A 361 -0.75 -16.69 -27.17
N TYR A 362 0.04 -15.88 -26.46
CA TYR A 362 -0.48 -14.71 -25.77
C TYR A 362 -0.80 -13.58 -26.74
N HIS A 363 -1.94 -12.94 -26.54
CA HIS A 363 -2.33 -11.69 -27.18
C HIS A 363 -3.02 -10.83 -26.11
N ASP A 364 -2.56 -9.59 -25.94
CA ASP A 364 -3.21 -8.63 -25.03
C ASP A 364 -4.48 -8.08 -25.68
N THR A 365 -5.55 -8.88 -25.65
CA THR A 365 -6.86 -8.49 -26.15
C THR A 365 -7.68 -7.87 -25.02
N LYS A 366 -7.71 -6.54 -24.95
CA LYS A 366 -8.53 -5.78 -24.00
C LYS A 366 -9.70 -5.12 -24.71
N PHE A 367 -10.89 -5.22 -24.13
CA PHE A 367 -12.02 -4.38 -24.51
C PHE A 367 -11.88 -3.02 -23.81
N SER A 368 -11.41 -2.01 -24.53
CA SER A 368 -11.39 -0.64 -24.03
C SER A 368 -12.61 0.11 -24.54
N LEU A 369 -13.41 0.68 -23.63
CA LEU A 369 -14.44 1.63 -24.02
C LEU A 369 -13.78 2.92 -24.54
N SER A 370 -14.21 3.37 -25.71
CA SER A 370 -13.78 4.66 -26.25
C SER A 370 -14.37 5.77 -25.38
N LYS A 371 -13.54 6.39 -24.53
CA LYS A 371 -13.95 7.54 -23.69
C LYS A 371 -14.61 8.62 -24.54
N LYS A 372 -14.10 8.87 -25.74
CA LYS A 372 -14.69 9.82 -26.69
C LYS A 372 -16.10 9.41 -27.12
N GLN A 373 -16.33 8.15 -27.48
CA GLN A 373 -17.67 7.69 -27.84
C GLN A 373 -18.62 7.68 -26.65
N ILE A 374 -18.16 7.35 -25.44
CA ILE A 374 -18.98 7.48 -24.22
C ILE A 374 -19.39 8.94 -24.04
N ILE A 375 -18.42 9.86 -24.13
CA ILE A 375 -18.66 11.30 -24.02
C ILE A 375 -19.64 11.75 -25.11
N ASP A 376 -19.46 11.36 -26.36
CA ASP A 376 -20.36 11.71 -27.47
C ASP A 376 -21.75 11.07 -27.34
N LEU A 377 -21.87 9.92 -26.67
CA LEU A 377 -23.14 9.21 -26.42
C LEU A 377 -23.90 9.83 -25.24
N LEU A 378 -23.19 10.21 -24.19
CA LEU A 378 -23.74 10.76 -22.95
C LEU A 378 -23.93 12.29 -23.02
N MET A 379 -23.19 12.99 -23.88
CA MET A 379 -23.37 14.43 -24.09
C MET A 379 -24.34 14.70 -25.25
N GLY A 380 -25.10 15.80 -25.12
CA GLY A 380 -26.05 16.26 -26.13
C GLY A 380 -27.50 15.85 -25.84
N THR A 381 -28.35 15.91 -26.86
CA THR A 381 -29.82 15.74 -26.72
C THR A 381 -30.26 14.31 -26.41
N LYS A 382 -29.35 13.33 -26.46
CA LYS A 382 -29.67 11.91 -26.21
C LYS A 382 -29.90 11.56 -24.74
N LEU A 383 -29.30 12.31 -23.81
CA LEU A 383 -29.44 12.02 -22.37
C LEU A 383 -30.72 12.62 -21.78
N TYR A 384 -31.06 13.85 -22.18
CA TYR A 384 -32.16 14.63 -21.60
C TYR A 384 -33.40 14.70 -22.49
N GLY A 385 -33.32 14.21 -23.73
CA GLY A 385 -34.38 14.28 -24.74
C GLY A 385 -34.63 15.70 -25.26
N LYS A 386 -34.79 16.67 -24.36
CA LYS A 386 -34.99 18.09 -24.66
C LYS A 386 -34.00 18.99 -23.88
N PRO A 387 -33.48 20.08 -24.49
CA PRO A 387 -32.51 20.98 -23.84
C PRO A 387 -33.00 21.62 -22.53
N GLU A 388 -34.31 21.81 -22.35
CA GLU A 388 -34.88 22.44 -21.15
C GLU A 388 -34.74 21.56 -19.91
N VAL A 389 -34.66 20.23 -20.09
CA VAL A 389 -34.45 19.28 -19.00
C VAL A 389 -33.02 19.41 -18.47
N ALA A 390 -32.03 19.54 -19.35
CA ALA A 390 -30.64 19.77 -18.94
C ALA A 390 -30.48 21.09 -18.17
N LEU A 391 -31.19 22.15 -18.61
CA LEU A 391 -31.23 23.42 -17.91
C LEU A 391 -31.87 23.29 -16.51
N ARG A 392 -32.98 22.55 -16.41
CA ARG A 392 -33.64 22.27 -15.12
C ARG A 392 -32.71 21.53 -14.16
N GLU A 393 -32.06 20.46 -14.61
CA GLU A 393 -31.14 19.69 -13.76
C GLU A 393 -29.94 20.52 -13.31
N LEU A 394 -29.40 21.38 -14.19
CA LEU A 394 -28.29 22.25 -13.83
C LEU A 394 -28.69 23.26 -12.75
N LEU A 395 -29.87 23.88 -12.89
CA LEU A 395 -30.42 24.78 -11.86
C LEU A 395 -30.70 24.04 -10.55
N GLN A 396 -31.22 22.82 -10.63
CA GLN A 396 -31.48 21.99 -9.45
C GLN A 396 -30.18 21.68 -8.70
N ASN A 397 -29.13 21.25 -9.42
CA ASN A 397 -27.81 21.01 -8.84
C ASN A 397 -27.21 22.26 -8.19
N SER A 398 -27.41 23.43 -8.79
CA SER A 398 -26.98 24.71 -8.20
C SER A 398 -27.72 25.05 -6.91
N ILE A 399 -29.04 24.81 -6.87
CA ILE A 399 -29.85 24.99 -5.66
C ILE A 399 -29.39 24.02 -4.57
N ASP A 400 -29.25 22.74 -4.91
CA ASP A 400 -28.86 21.68 -3.97
C ASP A 400 -27.47 21.96 -3.38
N ALA A 401 -26.53 22.45 -4.21
CA ALA A 401 -25.19 22.85 -3.74
C ALA A 401 -25.23 24.03 -2.75
N CYS A 402 -26.05 25.06 -3.02
CA CYS A 402 -26.24 26.18 -2.10
C CYS A 402 -26.89 25.74 -0.78
N LEU A 403 -27.90 24.87 -0.83
CA LEU A 403 -28.56 24.34 0.37
C LEU A 403 -27.62 23.47 1.20
N LEU A 404 -26.79 22.65 0.55
CA LEU A 404 -25.76 21.86 1.22
C LEU A 404 -24.74 22.78 1.93
N ARG A 405 -24.26 23.81 1.24
CA ARG A 405 -23.33 24.80 1.82
C ARG A 405 -23.95 25.51 3.01
N GLN A 406 -25.23 25.87 2.96
CA GLN A 406 -25.95 26.46 4.09
C GLN A 406 -25.94 25.54 5.31
N LYS A 407 -26.25 24.25 5.13
CA LYS A 407 -26.24 23.27 6.23
C LYS A 407 -24.85 23.08 6.84
N LEU A 408 -23.80 23.09 6.01
CA LEU A 408 -22.42 23.05 6.48
C LEU A 408 -22.01 24.33 7.22
N SER A 409 -22.41 25.50 6.72
CA SER A 409 -22.13 26.79 7.36
C SER A 409 -22.83 26.92 8.72
N GLU A 410 -24.05 26.39 8.88
CA GLU A 410 -24.73 26.28 10.18
C GLU A 410 -23.89 25.46 11.19
N LEU A 411 -23.30 24.34 10.75
CA LEU A 411 -22.43 23.50 11.58
C LEU A 411 -21.10 24.19 11.92
N TRP A 412 -20.56 25.00 11.01
CA TRP A 412 -19.30 25.72 11.19
C TRP A 412 -19.43 27.07 11.90
N GLY A 413 -20.66 27.51 12.21
CA GLY A 413 -20.91 28.82 12.83
C GLY A 413 -20.62 30.01 11.92
N ILE A 414 -20.67 29.81 10.60
CA ILE A 414 -20.41 30.84 9.58
C ILE A 414 -21.75 31.30 9.00
N GLU A 415 -21.96 32.61 8.90
CA GLU A 415 -23.17 33.16 8.29
C GLU A 415 -23.09 33.01 6.76
N TYR A 416 -24.06 32.29 6.19
CA TYR A 416 -24.13 32.03 4.76
C TYR A 416 -25.57 32.19 4.26
N THR A 417 -25.76 33.05 3.26
CA THR A 417 -27.06 33.24 2.60
C THR A 417 -26.98 32.66 1.19
N PRO A 418 -27.69 31.56 0.89
CA PRO A 418 -27.61 30.90 -0.41
C PRO A 418 -28.17 31.80 -1.51
N LYS A 419 -27.40 31.99 -2.59
CA LYS A 419 -27.84 32.75 -3.76
C LYS A 419 -27.39 32.08 -5.06
N VAL A 420 -28.33 31.89 -5.99
CA VAL A 420 -28.03 31.38 -7.34
C VAL A 420 -28.28 32.50 -8.34
N ASN A 421 -27.22 33.00 -8.97
CA ASN A 421 -27.31 34.00 -10.04
C ASN A 421 -27.22 33.31 -11.41
N VAL A 422 -28.25 33.50 -12.23
CA VAL A 422 -28.28 32.97 -13.61
C VAL A 422 -28.16 34.14 -14.58
N SER A 423 -27.14 34.12 -15.42
CA SER A 423 -26.89 35.15 -16.44
C SER A 423 -26.70 34.52 -17.82
N LEU A 424 -27.34 35.09 -18.84
CA LEU A 424 -27.24 34.61 -20.22
C LEU A 424 -26.48 35.63 -21.08
N TYR A 425 -25.30 35.24 -21.56
CA TYR A 425 -24.45 36.05 -22.43
C TYR A 425 -24.40 35.42 -23.82
N THR A 426 -25.12 36.00 -24.80
CA THR A 426 -25.16 35.61 -26.23
C THR A 426 -25.34 34.10 -26.53
N LYS A 427 -24.34 33.25 -26.29
CA LYS A 427 -24.38 31.78 -26.45
C LYS A 427 -23.88 30.99 -25.22
N ILE A 428 -23.60 31.66 -24.11
CA ILE A 428 -23.08 31.08 -22.87
C ILE A 428 -24.03 31.44 -21.74
N MET A 429 -24.52 30.42 -21.03
CA MET A 429 -25.24 30.62 -19.77
C MET A 429 -24.27 30.41 -18.62
N LEU A 430 -24.20 31.40 -17.73
CA LEU A 430 -23.40 31.39 -16.52
C LEU A 430 -24.33 31.20 -15.32
N ILE A 431 -24.06 30.21 -14.48
CA ILE A 431 -24.72 30.03 -13.19
C ILE A 431 -23.67 30.16 -12.10
N ILE A 432 -23.84 31.14 -11.22
CA ILE A 432 -22.96 31.38 -10.08
C ILE A 432 -23.73 31.00 -8.80
N CYS A 433 -23.14 30.11 -8.01
CA CYS A 433 -23.64 29.74 -6.68
C CYS A 433 -22.81 30.51 -5.65
N GLU A 434 -23.41 31.52 -5.03
CA GLU A 434 -22.76 32.43 -4.08
C GLU A 434 -23.00 32.05 -2.65
#